data_AF-A0AAQ4DK15-F1
#
_entry.id   AF-A0AAQ4DK15-F1
#
_cell.length_a   1.000
_cell.length_b   1.000
_cell.length_c   1.000
_cell.angle_alpha   90.00
_cell.angle_beta   90.00
_cell.angle_gamma   90.00
#
_symmetry.space_group_name_H-M   'P 1'
#
loop_
_entity.id
_entity.type
_entity.pdbx_description
1 polymer ?
#
loop_
_entity_poly.entity_id
_entity_poly.type
_entity_poly.pdbx_seq_one_letter_code
_entity_poly.pdbx_strand_id
1 'polypeptide(L)'
;MYSASSMHYYVYMKMGLPYALHRKEVNMTTLANAFKIMFVRHPFERLVSFFEDKTRRSVSTGRYFYHKYWNNVMIKYRGVGNVDTTKDLITFEEFVDLLLSTEPKHYDLHWQLYAHRCEPCLVPYDFVGTLEDVPVMYRALGLPDGSQLWANKGPSDTKDMTLAYFTSLPKSKVEMLYSIYAMDFAMFNYSAHEYLSAAKDSTIAT
;
A
#
# COMPACT_ATOMS: atom_id res chain seq x y z
N MET A 1 -15.29 -7.76 2.57
CA MET A 1 -15.09 -9.07 1.89
C MET A 1 -13.98 -8.89 0.86
N TYR A 2 -12.87 -9.61 1.01
CA TYR A 2 -11.81 -9.66 0.00
C TYR A 2 -12.38 -10.34 -1.25
N SER A 3 -12.21 -9.77 -2.45
CA SER A 3 -12.62 -10.47 -3.66
C SER A 3 -11.75 -11.70 -3.85
N ALA A 4 -12.32 -12.76 -4.44
CA ALA A 4 -11.62 -14.00 -4.78
C ALA A 4 -10.43 -13.80 -5.74
N SER A 5 -10.27 -12.58 -6.28
CA SER A 5 -9.19 -12.15 -7.16
C SER A 5 -8.09 -11.34 -6.47
N SER A 6 -8.23 -11.01 -5.18
CA SER A 6 -7.21 -10.24 -4.47
C SER A 6 -6.06 -11.13 -4.00
N MET A 7 -4.82 -10.68 -4.16
CA MET A 7 -3.64 -11.34 -3.61
C MET A 7 -3.77 -11.57 -2.08
N HIS A 8 -4.43 -10.64 -1.38
CA HIS A 8 -4.80 -10.83 0.03
C HIS A 8 -5.66 -12.07 0.26
N TYR A 9 -6.67 -12.35 -0.60
CA TYR A 9 -7.47 -13.58 -0.53
C TYR A 9 -6.63 -14.83 -0.83
N TYR A 10 -5.70 -14.75 -1.79
CA TYR A 10 -4.86 -15.89 -2.17
C TYR A 10 -3.83 -16.24 -1.07
N VAL A 11 -3.13 -15.24 -0.53
CA VAL A 11 -2.30 -15.39 0.68
C VAL A 11 -3.16 -15.90 1.83
N TYR A 12 -4.41 -15.46 1.95
CA TYR A 12 -5.31 -15.90 3.01
C TYR A 12 -5.74 -17.36 2.92
N MET A 13 -6.14 -17.82 1.74
CA MET A 13 -6.85 -19.09 1.55
C MET A 13 -5.98 -20.21 0.97
N LYS A 14 -4.95 -19.88 0.18
CA LYS A 14 -4.16 -20.85 -0.58
C LYS A 14 -2.74 -21.03 -0.06
N MET A 15 -2.14 -20.01 0.55
CA MET A 15 -0.81 -20.09 1.15
C MET A 15 -0.80 -20.38 2.65
N GLY A 16 -1.97 -20.58 3.27
CA GLY A 16 -2.10 -21.02 4.66
C GLY A 16 -1.65 -20.01 5.73
N LEU A 17 -1.13 -18.83 5.35
CA LEU A 17 -0.53 -17.88 6.31
C LEU A 17 -1.49 -17.41 7.42
N PRO A 18 -2.78 -17.09 7.15
CA PRO A 18 -3.68 -16.67 8.22
C PRO A 18 -4.46 -17.80 8.86
N TYR A 19 -4.49 -19.01 8.30
CA TYR A 19 -5.02 -20.14 9.07
C TYR A 19 -4.07 -20.51 10.23
N ALA A 20 -2.77 -20.20 10.09
CA ALA A 20 -1.80 -20.27 11.18
C ALA A 20 -1.93 -19.09 12.15
N LEU A 21 -2.08 -17.85 11.66
CA LEU A 21 -2.19 -16.65 12.52
C LEU A 21 -3.56 -16.47 13.22
N HIS A 22 -4.60 -17.18 12.77
CA HIS A 22 -5.92 -17.17 13.43
C HIS A 22 -6.08 -18.28 14.48
N ARG A 23 -5.12 -19.20 14.61
CA ARG A 23 -4.99 -19.98 15.83
C ARG A 23 -4.40 -19.09 16.91
N LYS A 24 -5.02 -19.09 18.08
CA LYS A 24 -4.37 -18.65 19.31
C LYS A 24 -3.00 -19.35 19.39
N GLU A 25 -1.95 -18.54 19.32
CA GLU A 25 -0.54 -18.88 19.52
C GLU A 25 0.13 -19.67 18.38
N VAL A 26 0.70 -18.94 17.41
CA VAL A 26 1.89 -19.44 16.71
C VAL A 26 3.04 -19.40 17.71
N ASN A 27 3.53 -20.57 18.14
CA ASN A 27 4.63 -20.60 19.11
C ASN A 27 5.95 -20.11 18.48
N MET A 28 6.86 -19.59 19.32
CA MET A 28 8.13 -19.00 18.86
C MET A 28 9.00 -19.99 18.09
N THR A 29 8.92 -21.29 18.38
CA THR A 29 9.65 -22.34 17.65
C THR A 29 9.17 -22.46 16.20
N THR A 30 7.86 -22.38 15.97
CA THR A 30 7.27 -22.39 14.63
C THR A 30 7.67 -21.15 13.86
N LEU A 31 7.63 -19.97 14.49
CA LEU A 31 8.07 -18.72 13.87
C LEU A 31 9.57 -18.74 13.55
N ALA A 32 10.40 -19.28 14.44
CA ALA A 32 11.84 -19.38 14.22
C ALA A 32 12.16 -20.23 12.97
N ASN A 33 11.48 -21.38 12.83
CA ASN A 33 11.72 -22.36 11.77
C ASN A 33 10.93 -22.10 10.47
N ALA A 34 10.05 -21.09 10.44
CA ALA A 34 9.30 -20.75 9.25
C ALA A 34 10.20 -20.03 8.22
N PHE A 35 9.98 -20.34 6.94
CA PHE A 35 10.54 -19.55 5.83
C PHE A 35 9.78 -18.23 5.73
N LYS A 36 10.47 -17.10 5.96
CA LYS A 36 9.90 -15.78 6.10
C LYS A 36 10.06 -15.01 4.78
N ILE A 37 8.95 -14.51 4.27
CA ILE A 37 8.86 -13.88 2.96
C ILE A 37 8.33 -12.46 3.14
N MET A 38 8.98 -11.50 2.48
CA MET A 38 8.49 -10.13 2.36
C MET A 38 8.39 -9.74 0.89
N PHE A 39 7.19 -9.29 0.49
CA PHE A 39 6.99 -8.70 -0.83
C PHE A 39 6.97 -7.17 -0.74
N VAL A 40 7.85 -6.53 -1.50
CA VAL A 40 8.02 -5.09 -1.53
C VAL A 40 7.60 -4.51 -2.88
N ARG A 41 7.22 -3.23 -2.87
CA ARG A 41 6.89 -2.45 -4.06
C ARG A 41 7.31 -1.01 -3.83
N HIS A 42 7.57 -0.28 -4.92
CA HIS A 42 7.81 1.16 -4.89
C HIS A 42 6.79 1.88 -3.96
N PRO A 43 7.23 2.64 -2.94
CA PRO A 43 6.35 3.16 -1.90
C PRO A 43 5.16 3.96 -2.45
N PHE A 44 5.39 4.82 -3.44
CA PHE A 44 4.32 5.63 -4.05
C PHE A 44 3.40 4.83 -4.97
N GLU A 45 3.91 3.83 -5.68
CA GLU A 45 3.06 3.00 -6.53
C GLU A 45 2.14 2.11 -5.71
N ARG A 46 2.59 1.67 -4.54
CA ARG A 46 1.73 0.97 -3.58
C ARG A 46 0.58 1.85 -3.10
N LEU A 47 0.84 3.13 -2.80
CA LEU A 47 -0.19 4.08 -2.39
C LEU A 47 -1.23 4.30 -3.50
N VAL A 48 -0.78 4.54 -4.73
CA VAL A 48 -1.68 4.72 -5.88
C VAL A 48 -2.44 3.44 -6.20
N SER A 49 -1.78 2.28 -6.19
CA SER A 49 -2.44 1.00 -6.41
C SER A 49 -3.53 0.71 -5.37
N PHE A 50 -3.27 1.05 -4.11
CA PHE A 50 -4.27 0.95 -3.05
C PHE A 50 -5.42 1.93 -3.26
N PHE A 51 -5.10 3.19 -3.56
CA PHE A 51 -6.10 4.22 -3.84
C PHE A 51 -7.02 3.75 -4.97
N GLU A 52 -6.47 3.40 -6.14
CA GLU A 52 -7.22 2.88 -7.29
C GLU A 52 -8.13 1.70 -6.93
N ASP A 53 -7.62 0.69 -6.22
CA ASP A 53 -8.41 -0.49 -5.85
C ASP A 53 -9.54 -0.17 -4.86
N LYS A 54 -9.35 0.81 -3.96
CA LYS A 54 -10.28 1.08 -2.85
C LYS A 54 -11.15 2.32 -3.03
N THR A 55 -10.82 3.25 -3.93
CA THR A 55 -11.53 4.53 -4.09
C THR A 55 -12.32 4.65 -5.39
N ARG A 56 -11.89 4.02 -6.50
CA ARG A 56 -12.66 3.98 -7.76
C ARG A 56 -13.90 3.07 -7.69
N ARG A 57 -13.97 2.24 -6.67
CA ARG A 57 -15.17 1.48 -6.30
C ARG A 57 -16.18 2.45 -5.71
N SER A 58 -17.44 2.41 -6.19
CA SER A 58 -18.55 3.20 -5.65
C SER A 58 -18.56 3.19 -4.12
N VAL A 59 -19.12 4.24 -3.49
CA VAL A 59 -19.28 4.29 -2.02
C VAL A 59 -19.90 2.98 -1.46
N SER A 60 -20.82 2.37 -2.21
CA SER A 60 -21.44 1.08 -1.86
C SER A 60 -20.46 -0.10 -1.82
N THR A 61 -19.48 -0.17 -2.72
CA THR A 61 -18.50 -1.25 -2.81
C THR A 61 -17.23 -0.99 -1.99
N GLY A 62 -16.92 0.29 -1.72
CA GLY A 62 -15.82 0.75 -0.86
C GLY A 62 -16.21 1.07 0.60
N ARG A 63 -17.43 0.73 1.03
CA ARG A 63 -18.08 1.22 2.27
C ARG A 63 -17.18 1.27 3.50
N TYR A 64 -16.36 0.23 3.72
CA TYR A 64 -15.44 0.18 4.87
C TYR A 64 -14.48 1.37 4.92
N PHE A 65 -13.79 1.67 3.81
CA PHE A 65 -12.80 2.75 3.77
C PHE A 65 -13.45 4.13 3.76
N TYR A 66 -14.61 4.27 3.12
CA TYR A 66 -15.40 5.51 3.20
C TYR A 66 -15.82 5.83 4.63
N HIS A 67 -16.40 4.85 5.33
CA HIS A 67 -16.83 5.02 6.72
C HIS A 67 -15.64 5.24 7.67
N LYS A 68 -14.57 4.46 7.53
CA LYS A 68 -13.43 4.51 8.46
C LYS A 68 -12.54 5.74 8.24
N TYR A 69 -12.38 6.18 7.00
CA TYR A 69 -11.37 7.18 6.63
C TYR A 69 -11.89 8.29 5.72
N TRP A 70 -12.42 7.97 4.54
CA TRP A 70 -12.59 8.97 3.47
C TRP A 70 -13.60 10.05 3.82
N ASN A 71 -14.72 9.69 4.46
CA ASN A 71 -15.74 10.66 4.85
C ASN A 71 -15.16 11.74 5.78
N ASN A 72 -14.38 11.32 6.78
CA ASN A 72 -13.78 12.26 7.75
C ASN A 72 -12.78 13.19 7.07
N VAL A 73 -11.99 12.67 6.14
CA VAL A 73 -11.01 13.44 5.36
C VAL A 73 -11.70 14.43 4.44
N MET A 74 -12.68 13.99 3.65
CA MET A 74 -13.45 14.87 2.77
C MET A 74 -14.15 15.96 3.57
N ILE A 75 -14.80 15.62 4.69
CA ILE A 75 -15.47 16.61 5.55
C ILE A 75 -14.46 17.63 6.11
N LYS A 76 -13.28 17.16 6.54
CA LYS A 76 -12.21 18.04 7.08
C LYS A 76 -11.72 19.05 6.05
N TYR A 77 -11.49 18.63 4.80
CA TYR A 77 -10.87 19.48 3.78
C TYR A 77 -11.88 20.22 2.88
N ARG A 78 -13.09 19.68 2.66
CA ARG A 78 -14.16 20.33 1.87
C ARG A 78 -15.14 21.13 2.73
N GLY A 79 -15.23 20.84 4.03
CA GLY A 79 -16.13 21.49 4.98
C GLY A 79 -17.42 20.70 5.27
N VAL A 80 -17.97 20.89 6.47
CA VAL A 80 -19.22 20.27 6.91
C VAL A 80 -20.38 20.76 6.05
N GLY A 81 -21.21 19.83 5.54
CA GLY A 81 -22.33 20.13 4.66
C GLY A 81 -21.99 20.19 3.17
N ASN A 82 -20.69 20.20 2.81
CA ASN A 82 -20.22 20.20 1.42
C ASN A 82 -19.88 18.79 0.88
N VAL A 83 -20.20 17.74 1.65
CA VAL A 83 -19.88 16.35 1.31
C VAL A 83 -21.13 15.49 1.41
N ASP A 84 -21.54 14.91 0.28
CA ASP A 84 -22.51 13.80 0.25
C ASP A 84 -21.75 12.49 0.43
N THR A 85 -21.68 12.01 1.67
CA THR A 85 -20.98 10.76 2.04
C THR A 85 -21.52 9.49 1.36
N THR A 86 -22.63 9.58 0.63
CA THR A 86 -23.21 8.48 -0.14
C THR A 86 -22.81 8.48 -1.63
N LYS A 87 -22.29 9.60 -2.14
CA LYS A 87 -21.97 9.79 -3.57
C LYS A 87 -20.57 10.31 -3.84
N ASP A 88 -20.09 11.21 -3.00
CA ASP A 88 -18.82 11.90 -3.23
C ASP A 88 -17.65 10.94 -3.11
N LEU A 89 -16.74 11.06 -4.07
CA LEU A 89 -15.51 10.28 -4.11
C LEU A 89 -14.36 11.13 -3.58
N ILE A 90 -13.47 10.48 -2.83
CA ILE A 90 -12.23 11.08 -2.36
C ILE A 90 -11.26 11.29 -3.54
N THR A 91 -10.54 12.41 -3.53
CA THR A 91 -9.46 12.69 -4.46
C THR A 91 -8.13 12.10 -3.97
N PHE A 92 -7.16 11.93 -4.86
CA PHE A 92 -5.84 11.44 -4.44
C PHE A 92 -5.13 12.43 -3.52
N GLU A 93 -5.28 13.74 -3.75
CA GLU A 93 -4.72 14.78 -2.89
C GLU A 93 -5.26 14.71 -1.47
N GLU A 94 -6.57 14.52 -1.30
CA GLU A 94 -7.17 14.33 0.03
C GLU A 94 -6.68 13.04 0.71
N PHE A 95 -6.44 11.97 -0.05
CA PHE A 95 -5.82 10.78 0.49
C PHE A 95 -4.38 11.04 0.96
N VAL A 96 -3.59 11.84 0.22
CA VAL A 96 -2.27 12.28 0.69
C VAL A 96 -2.40 13.15 1.94
N ASP A 97 -3.39 14.05 2.00
CA ASP A 97 -3.62 14.90 3.16
C ASP A 97 -4.02 14.09 4.42
N LEU A 98 -4.68 12.95 4.26
CA LEU A 98 -4.87 12.00 5.36
C LEU A 98 -3.53 11.48 5.87
N LEU A 99 -2.65 11.03 4.98
CA LEU A 99 -1.34 10.50 5.34
C LEU A 99 -0.52 11.58 6.06
N LEU A 100 -0.43 12.78 5.48
CA LEU A 100 0.32 13.90 6.06
C LEU A 100 -0.21 14.36 7.42
N SER A 101 -1.51 14.18 7.70
CA SER A 101 -2.12 14.57 8.97
C SER A 101 -2.28 13.43 9.99
N THR A 102 -1.76 12.24 9.69
CA THR A 102 -1.82 11.08 10.58
C THR A 102 -0.40 10.62 10.92
N GLU A 103 -0.10 10.43 12.20
CA GLU A 103 1.19 9.84 12.57
C GLU A 103 1.33 8.42 11.99
N PRO A 104 2.49 8.05 11.40
CA PRO A 104 2.67 6.72 10.77
C PRO A 104 2.32 5.54 11.68
N LYS A 105 2.49 5.67 13.00
CA LYS A 105 2.12 4.62 13.96
C LYS A 105 0.63 4.26 13.95
N HIS A 106 -0.23 5.16 13.48
CA HIS A 106 -1.68 4.98 13.37
C HIS A 106 -2.14 4.64 11.95
N TYR A 107 -1.21 4.44 11.00
CA TYR A 107 -1.57 4.07 9.64
C TYR A 107 -2.28 2.72 9.57
N ASP A 108 -3.22 2.63 8.63
CA ASP A 108 -3.81 1.36 8.27
C ASP A 108 -2.74 0.45 7.68
N LEU A 109 -2.91 -0.86 7.88
CA LEU A 109 -2.03 -1.89 7.38
C LEU A 109 -1.72 -1.74 5.88
N HIS A 110 -2.66 -1.21 5.09
CA HIS A 110 -2.51 -1.09 3.64
C HIS A 110 -1.49 -0.03 3.20
N TRP A 111 -1.31 1.05 3.98
CA TRP A 111 -0.36 2.14 3.69
C TRP A 111 0.69 2.32 4.79
N GLN A 112 0.72 1.45 5.81
CA GLN A 112 1.80 1.39 6.78
C GLN A 112 3.15 1.16 6.09
N LEU A 113 4.22 1.76 6.64
CA LEU A 113 5.58 1.61 6.14
C LEU A 113 6.07 0.17 6.35
N TYR A 114 6.91 -0.33 5.45
CA TYR A 114 7.58 -1.61 5.65
C TYR A 114 8.53 -1.57 6.85
N ALA A 115 9.25 -0.46 7.02
CA ALA A 115 10.15 -0.24 8.15
C ALA A 115 9.47 -0.45 9.52
N HIS A 116 8.18 -0.09 9.63
CA HIS A 116 7.41 -0.25 10.86
C HIS A 116 6.61 -1.56 10.90
N ARG A 117 6.02 -1.98 9.78
CA ARG A 117 5.14 -3.16 9.76
C ARG A 117 5.90 -4.47 9.77
N CYS A 118 6.96 -4.53 8.99
CA CYS A 118 7.71 -5.75 8.73
C CYS A 118 9.01 -5.79 9.56
N GLU A 119 9.43 -4.65 10.12
CA GLU A 119 10.64 -4.51 10.94
C GLU A 119 11.81 -5.33 10.38
N PRO A 120 12.20 -5.15 9.10
CA PRO A 120 13.15 -6.05 8.43
C PRO A 120 14.57 -5.98 9.02
N CYS A 121 14.85 -5.01 9.89
CA CYS A 121 16.06 -4.98 10.70
C CYS A 121 16.02 -5.96 11.90
N LEU A 122 14.83 -6.37 12.34
CA LEU A 122 14.61 -7.26 13.48
C LEU A 122 14.16 -8.66 13.05
N VAL A 123 13.49 -8.77 11.90
CA VAL A 123 12.99 -10.04 11.36
C VAL A 123 13.96 -10.58 10.31
N PRO A 124 14.54 -11.79 10.50
CA PRO A 124 15.43 -12.40 9.52
C PRO A 124 14.62 -13.02 8.38
N TYR A 125 14.29 -12.22 7.37
CA TYR A 125 13.59 -12.69 6.18
C TYR A 125 14.49 -13.59 5.31
N ASP A 126 14.00 -14.77 4.95
CA ASP A 126 14.67 -15.70 4.05
C ASP A 126 14.52 -15.27 2.57
N PHE A 127 13.50 -14.47 2.27
CA PHE A 127 13.27 -13.91 0.96
C PHE A 127 12.65 -12.50 1.05
N VAL A 128 13.26 -11.55 0.33
CA VAL A 128 12.71 -10.21 0.09
C VAL A 128 12.73 -9.96 -1.41
N GLY A 129 11.57 -9.69 -2.01
CA GLY A 129 11.48 -9.49 -3.46
C GLY A 129 10.19 -8.81 -3.89
N THR A 130 10.02 -8.61 -5.18
CA THR A 130 8.78 -8.07 -5.77
C THR A 130 7.91 -9.21 -6.30
N LEU A 131 6.75 -8.89 -6.89
CA LEU A 131 5.87 -9.92 -7.46
C LEU A 131 6.47 -10.58 -8.70
N GLU A 132 7.36 -9.87 -9.38
CA GLU A 132 8.16 -10.38 -10.50
C GLU A 132 9.15 -11.46 -10.04
N ASP A 133 9.55 -11.43 -8.76
CA ASP A 133 10.47 -12.41 -8.17
C ASP A 133 9.78 -13.67 -7.64
N VAL A 134 8.45 -13.81 -7.80
CA VAL A 134 7.71 -15.01 -7.36
C VAL A 134 8.33 -16.31 -7.90
N PRO A 135 8.72 -16.44 -9.19
CA PRO A 135 9.40 -17.66 -9.65
C PRO A 135 10.72 -17.94 -8.93
N VAL A 136 11.46 -16.90 -8.52
CA VAL A 136 12.70 -17.02 -7.74
C VAL A 136 12.39 -17.53 -6.33
N MET A 137 11.35 -17.00 -5.69
CA MET A 137 10.87 -17.45 -4.38
C MET A 137 10.49 -18.94 -4.38
N TYR A 138 9.77 -19.42 -5.41
CA TYR A 138 9.43 -20.84 -5.51
C TYR A 138 10.67 -21.74 -5.59
N ARG A 139 11.69 -21.31 -6.36
CA ARG A 139 12.98 -22.02 -6.42
C ARG A 139 13.69 -22.03 -5.06
N ALA A 140 13.69 -20.91 -4.35
CA ALA A 140 14.29 -20.81 -3.01
C ALA A 140 13.59 -21.74 -1.99
N LEU A 141 12.28 -21.94 -2.14
CA LEU A 141 11.47 -22.86 -1.32
C LEU A 141 11.62 -24.34 -1.72
N GLY A 142 12.30 -24.66 -2.82
CA GLY A 142 12.34 -26.01 -3.39
C GLY A 142 10.98 -26.51 -3.89
N LEU A 143 10.09 -25.58 -4.27
CA LEU A 143 8.74 -25.88 -4.72
C LEU A 143 8.62 -25.77 -6.25
N PRO A 144 7.70 -26.53 -6.89
CA PRO A 144 7.35 -26.33 -8.30
C PRO A 144 6.87 -24.90 -8.56
N ASP A 145 7.14 -24.37 -9.75
CA ASP A 145 6.72 -23.01 -10.13
C ASP A 145 5.17 -22.88 -10.06
N GLY A 146 4.72 -22.01 -9.16
CA GLY A 146 3.33 -21.63 -8.97
C GLY A 146 3.05 -20.18 -9.32
N SER A 147 3.91 -19.51 -10.09
CA SER A 147 3.82 -18.08 -10.44
C SER A 147 2.49 -17.67 -11.07
N GLN A 148 1.83 -18.55 -11.81
CA GLN A 148 0.48 -18.36 -12.37
C GLN A 148 -0.59 -18.03 -11.29
N LEU A 149 -0.36 -18.47 -10.06
CA LEU A 149 -1.26 -18.20 -8.93
C LEU A 149 -1.16 -16.76 -8.43
N TRP A 150 -0.05 -16.11 -8.76
CA TRP A 150 0.30 -14.74 -8.40
C TRP A 150 0.16 -13.76 -9.56
N ALA A 151 -0.34 -14.24 -10.71
CA ALA A 151 -0.63 -13.40 -11.85
C ALA A 151 -1.49 -12.21 -11.40
N ASN A 152 -0.91 -11.01 -11.53
CA ASN A 152 -1.58 -9.77 -11.13
C ASN A 152 -2.87 -9.62 -11.94
N LYS A 153 -4.01 -9.72 -11.27
CA LYS A 153 -5.34 -9.37 -11.83
C LYS A 153 -5.69 -7.90 -11.61
N GLY A 154 -4.79 -7.14 -10.98
CA GLY A 154 -4.88 -5.69 -10.80
C GLY A 154 -4.13 -4.93 -11.91
N PRO A 155 -4.13 -3.58 -11.87
CA PRO A 155 -3.41 -2.77 -12.86
C PRO A 155 -1.93 -3.19 -12.91
N SER A 156 -1.51 -3.70 -14.07
CA SER A 156 -0.20 -4.32 -14.28
C SER A 156 0.89 -3.34 -14.74
N ASP A 157 0.60 -2.05 -14.77
CA ASP A 157 1.60 -1.03 -15.11
C ASP A 157 1.28 0.26 -14.35
N THR A 158 1.86 0.39 -13.16
CA THR A 158 1.51 1.45 -12.20
C THR A 158 2.39 2.66 -12.29
N LYS A 159 3.52 2.61 -12.99
CA LYS A 159 4.47 3.72 -12.97
C LYS A 159 3.87 4.98 -13.60
N ASP A 160 3.36 4.88 -14.83
CA ASP A 160 2.77 6.01 -15.57
C ASP A 160 1.52 6.55 -14.88
N MET A 161 0.66 5.66 -14.39
CA MET A 161 -0.53 6.04 -13.62
C MET A 161 -0.15 6.74 -12.31
N THR A 162 0.85 6.22 -11.59
CA THR A 162 1.34 6.84 -10.36
C THR A 162 1.92 8.21 -10.69
N LEU A 163 2.70 8.34 -11.76
CA LEU A 163 3.24 9.62 -12.18
C LEU A 163 2.12 10.63 -12.47
N ALA A 164 1.06 10.22 -13.18
CA ALA A 164 -0.10 11.06 -13.47
C ALA A 164 -0.86 11.53 -12.21
N TYR A 165 -0.87 10.74 -11.14
CA TYR A 165 -1.40 11.20 -9.85
C TYR A 165 -0.51 12.27 -9.22
N PHE A 166 0.80 12.07 -9.25
CA PHE A 166 1.77 12.97 -8.63
C PHE A 166 1.94 14.29 -9.40
N THR A 167 1.70 14.33 -10.71
CA THR A 167 1.67 15.58 -11.49
C THR A 167 0.57 16.54 -11.05
N SER A 168 -0.45 16.04 -10.33
CA SER A 168 -1.53 16.87 -9.83
C SER A 168 -1.24 17.50 -8.45
N LEU A 169 -0.26 16.96 -7.71
CA LEU A 169 0.01 17.32 -6.32
C LEU A 169 0.98 18.49 -6.20
N PRO A 170 0.82 19.36 -5.18
CA PRO A 170 1.84 20.32 -4.81
C PRO A 170 3.15 19.64 -4.43
N LYS A 171 4.28 20.16 -4.92
CA LYS A 171 5.62 19.63 -4.64
C LYS A 171 5.91 19.50 -3.15
N SER A 172 5.47 20.47 -2.35
CA SER A 172 5.59 20.42 -0.88
C SER A 172 4.93 19.19 -0.27
N LYS A 173 3.73 18.79 -0.74
CA LYS A 173 3.06 17.57 -0.28
C LYS A 173 3.84 16.31 -0.69
N VAL A 174 4.40 16.29 -1.90
CA VAL A 174 5.20 15.15 -2.38
C VAL A 174 6.51 15.00 -1.58
N GLU A 175 7.18 16.11 -1.24
CA GLU A 175 8.38 16.13 -0.40
C GLU A 175 8.08 15.67 1.04
N MET A 176 6.98 16.14 1.63
CA MET A 176 6.54 15.68 2.95
C MET A 176 6.18 14.19 2.92
N LEU A 177 5.48 13.74 1.88
CA LEU A 177 5.12 12.33 1.72
C LEU A 177 6.37 11.46 1.53
N TYR A 178 7.35 11.91 0.72
CA TYR A 178 8.65 11.24 0.60
C TYR A 178 9.33 11.12 1.96
N SER A 179 9.35 12.20 2.75
CA SER A 179 9.98 12.21 4.07
C SER A 179 9.38 11.16 5.02
N ILE A 180 8.06 10.93 4.95
CA ILE A 180 7.40 9.87 5.71
C ILE A 180 7.91 8.49 5.28
N TYR A 181 8.02 8.21 3.98
CA TYR A 181 8.41 6.89 3.45
C TYR A 181 9.92 6.74 3.19
N ALA A 182 10.75 7.70 3.59
CA ALA A 182 12.17 7.77 3.20
C ALA A 182 12.95 6.49 3.55
N MET A 183 12.64 5.87 4.70
CA MET A 183 13.25 4.59 5.08
C MET A 183 12.90 3.46 4.11
N ASP A 184 11.65 3.34 3.67
CA ASP A 184 11.23 2.32 2.71
C ASP A 184 11.91 2.54 1.34
N PHE A 185 12.06 3.79 0.91
CA PHE A 185 12.82 4.12 -0.30
C PHE A 185 14.28 3.67 -0.21
N ALA A 186 14.96 4.04 0.87
CA ALA A 186 16.37 3.71 1.07
C ALA A 186 16.60 2.20 1.23
N MET A 187 15.74 1.53 2.00
CA MET A 187 15.86 0.12 2.34
C MET A 187 15.73 -0.81 1.13
N PHE A 188 14.89 -0.44 0.15
CA PHE A 188 14.67 -1.24 -1.06
C PHE A 188 15.22 -0.58 -2.33
N ASN A 189 16.07 0.44 -2.17
CA ASN A 189 16.76 1.13 -3.26
C ASN A 189 15.80 1.68 -4.34
N TYR A 190 14.65 2.23 -3.92
CA TYR A 190 13.72 2.91 -4.81
C TYR A 190 14.08 4.40 -4.94
N SER A 191 13.77 4.99 -6.10
CA SER A 191 13.98 6.42 -6.36
C SER A 191 12.67 7.18 -6.39
N ALA A 192 12.59 8.29 -5.65
CA ALA A 192 11.47 9.22 -5.71
C ALA A 192 11.63 10.31 -6.78
N HIS A 193 12.77 10.34 -7.49
CA HIS A 193 13.19 11.48 -8.33
C HIS A 193 12.15 11.89 -9.37
N GLU A 194 11.59 10.93 -10.11
CA GLU A 194 10.62 11.21 -11.17
C GLU A 194 9.33 11.82 -10.62
N TYR A 195 8.87 11.37 -9.44
CA TYR A 195 7.66 11.88 -8.80
C TYR A 195 7.87 13.28 -8.21
N LEU A 196 9.04 13.53 -7.60
CA LEU A 196 9.44 14.84 -7.09
C LEU A 196 9.59 15.87 -8.21
N SER A 197 10.08 15.41 -9.38
CA SER A 197 10.27 16.26 -10.56
C SER A 197 8.95 16.58 -11.27
N ALA A 198 7.99 15.64 -11.24
CA ALA A 198 6.70 15.80 -11.90
C ALA A 198 5.68 16.61 -11.10
N ALA A 199 5.88 16.77 -9.78
CA ALA A 199 4.97 17.48 -8.90
C ALA A 199 4.81 18.96 -9.29
N LYS A 200 3.61 19.52 -9.08
CA LYS A 200 3.34 20.93 -9.38
C LYS A 200 4.21 21.84 -8.53
N ASP A 201 4.84 22.81 -9.15
CA ASP A 201 5.50 23.88 -8.42
C ASP A 201 4.52 24.52 -7.45
N SER A 202 4.99 24.76 -6.22
CA SER A 202 4.15 25.37 -5.20
C SER A 202 3.81 26.78 -5.68
N THR A 203 2.55 27.04 -6.03
CA THR A 203 2.11 28.41 -6.30
C THR A 203 2.34 29.21 -5.02
N ILE A 204 3.30 30.14 -5.07
CA ILE A 204 3.44 31.17 -4.05
C ILE A 204 2.11 31.92 -4.07
N ALA A 205 1.28 31.71 -3.06
CA ALA A 205 0.14 32.57 -2.82
C ALA A 205 0.69 33.95 -2.47
N THR A 206 0.72 34.83 -3.47
CA THR A 206 0.90 36.29 -3.30
C THR A 206 -0.32 36.90 -2.66
#